data_AF-A0A1V5CW41-F1
#
_entry.id   AF-A0A1V5CW41-F1
#
_cell.length_a   1.000
_cell.length_b   1.000
_cell.length_c   1.000
_cell.angle_alpha   90.00
_cell.angle_beta   90.00
_cell.angle_gamma   90.00
#
_symmetry.space_group_name_H-M   'P 1'
#
loop_
_entity.id
_entity.type
_entity.pdbx_description
1 polymer ?
#
loop_
_entity_poly.entity_id
_entity_poly.type
_entity_poly.pdbx_seq_one_letter_code
_entity_poly.pdbx_strand_id
1 'polypeptide(L)'
;MSVKKDLKILIVDDEPDVLAVLAELLPMYDVVKAGTFEEAKRQLETQAFDMAILDIMGVRGYELLEIAVAKKVTAVMFTAHALSPEDTVKSFRGGAAYYVPKDKMDEMPEILSGILEAKEKGRNTWTSFFDWADAYYSVKFGPRWLEAKKELQEKLK
;
A
#
# COMPACT_ATOMS: atom_id res chain seq x y z
N MET A 1 17.26 -17.25 8.11
CA MET A 1 16.40 -16.13 7.67
C MET A 1 17.16 -15.44 6.56
N SER A 2 16.78 -15.72 5.30
CA SER A 2 17.47 -15.15 4.14
C SER A 2 17.06 -13.69 3.96
N VAL A 3 18.05 -12.86 3.68
CA VAL A 3 17.95 -11.41 3.49
C VAL A 3 17.01 -11.12 2.32
N LYS A 4 15.95 -10.31 2.53
CA LYS A 4 14.93 -9.91 1.53
C LYS A 4 15.45 -8.96 0.42
N LYS A 5 16.75 -8.98 0.12
CA LYS A 5 17.42 -8.02 -0.78
C LYS A 5 17.08 -8.18 -2.26
N ASP A 6 16.36 -9.24 -2.63
CA ASP A 6 15.98 -9.52 -4.02
C ASP A 6 14.61 -8.93 -4.41
N LEU A 7 13.86 -8.40 -3.44
CA LEU A 7 12.55 -7.81 -3.71
C LEU A 7 12.68 -6.34 -4.08
N LYS A 8 12.10 -5.98 -5.22
CA LYS A 8 12.16 -4.65 -5.81
C LYS A 8 10.86 -3.89 -5.58
N ILE A 9 10.97 -2.72 -4.97
CA ILE A 9 9.84 -1.90 -4.55
C ILE A 9 9.89 -0.54 -5.23
N LEU A 10 8.79 -0.15 -5.86
CA LEU A 10 8.58 1.21 -6.35
C LEU A 10 7.93 2.05 -5.23
N ILE A 11 8.54 3.17 -4.86
CA ILE A 11 7.91 4.17 -4.00
C ILE A 11 7.58 5.43 -4.80
N VAL A 12 6.33 5.90 -4.69
CA VAL A 12 5.80 7.00 -5.48
C VAL A 12 5.12 8.01 -4.58
N ASP A 13 5.64 9.23 -4.58
CA ASP A 13 5.14 10.36 -3.79
C ASP A 13 5.69 11.64 -4.42
N ASP A 14 4.91 12.71 -4.48
CA ASP A 14 5.36 13.99 -5.00
C ASP A 14 6.25 14.74 -4.00
N GLU A 15 6.25 14.33 -2.72
CA GLU A 15 7.05 14.91 -1.66
C GLU A 15 8.43 14.20 -1.57
N PRO A 16 9.56 14.88 -1.91
CA PRO A 16 10.88 14.26 -1.90
C PRO A 16 11.32 13.76 -0.52
N ASP A 17 10.89 14.44 0.55
CA ASP A 17 11.20 14.06 1.93
C ASP A 17 10.52 12.73 2.30
N VAL A 18 9.28 12.51 1.83
CA VAL A 18 8.57 11.22 2.02
C VAL A 18 9.32 10.10 1.30
N LEU A 19 9.76 10.34 0.06
CA LEU A 19 10.57 9.38 -0.68
C LEU A 19 11.94 9.11 -0.02
N ALA A 20 12.53 10.10 0.65
CA ALA A 20 13.77 9.93 1.39
C ALA A 20 13.55 9.02 2.61
N VAL A 21 12.59 9.34 3.46
CA VAL A 21 12.29 8.59 4.68
C VAL A 21 11.86 7.15 4.37
N LEU A 22 10.97 6.94 3.39
CA LEU A 22 10.58 5.59 2.98
C LEU A 22 11.77 4.75 2.51
N ALA A 23 12.72 5.33 1.77
CA ALA A 23 13.92 4.60 1.36
C ALA A 23 14.85 4.28 2.54
N GLU A 24 14.94 5.16 3.54
CA GLU A 24 15.72 4.92 4.77
C GLU A 24 15.10 3.83 5.65
N LEU A 25 13.76 3.72 5.68
CA LEU A 25 13.04 2.68 6.41
C LEU A 25 13.10 1.32 5.71
N LEU A 26 13.37 1.29 4.40
CA LEU A 26 13.33 0.10 3.56
C LEU A 26 14.73 -0.36 3.05
N PRO A 27 15.81 -0.33 3.87
CA PRO A 27 17.17 -0.60 3.40
C PRO A 27 17.39 -2.08 3.04
N MET A 28 16.43 -2.94 3.41
CA MET A 28 16.42 -4.37 3.10
C MET A 28 15.86 -4.69 1.71
N TYR A 29 15.31 -3.71 0.99
CA TYR A 29 14.70 -3.86 -0.34
C TYR A 29 15.48 -3.10 -1.41
N ASP A 30 15.32 -3.48 -2.68
CA ASP A 30 15.78 -2.67 -3.83
C ASP A 30 14.72 -1.60 -4.14
N VAL A 31 14.95 -0.37 -3.66
CA VAL A 31 13.98 0.72 -3.73
C VAL A 31 14.22 1.60 -4.95
N VAL A 32 13.20 1.74 -5.80
CA VAL A 32 13.15 2.72 -6.89
C VAL A 32 12.18 3.83 -6.52
N LYS A 33 12.57 5.09 -6.75
CA LYS A 33 11.77 6.28 -6.46
C LYS A 33 11.12 6.82 -7.73
N ALA A 34 9.93 7.39 -7.59
CA ALA A 34 9.32 8.23 -8.61
C ALA A 34 8.60 9.41 -7.95
N GLY A 35 8.88 10.63 -8.43
CA GLY A 35 8.31 11.87 -7.88
C GLY A 35 7.04 12.34 -8.58
N THR A 36 6.64 11.66 -9.67
CA THR A 36 5.52 12.10 -10.53
C THR A 36 4.77 10.90 -11.06
N PHE A 37 3.52 11.11 -11.47
CA PHE A 37 2.73 10.09 -12.15
C PHE A 37 3.43 9.55 -13.40
N GLU A 38 3.94 10.42 -14.28
CA GLU A 38 4.50 10.00 -15.57
C GLU A 38 5.77 9.17 -15.38
N GLU A 39 6.59 9.53 -14.39
CA GLU A 39 7.74 8.72 -14.00
C GLU A 39 7.30 7.36 -13.47
N ALA A 40 6.37 7.32 -12.51
CA ALA A 40 5.88 6.07 -11.92
C ALA A 40 5.23 5.14 -12.94
N LYS A 41 4.37 5.68 -13.81
CA LYS A 41 3.76 4.96 -14.93
C LYS A 41 4.84 4.35 -15.83
N ARG A 42 5.83 5.15 -16.25
CA ARG A 42 6.95 4.65 -17.06
C ARG A 42 7.69 3.52 -16.34
N GLN A 43 7.96 3.65 -15.04
CA GLN A 43 8.62 2.60 -14.26
C GLN A 43 7.78 1.31 -14.26
N LEU A 44 6.50 1.38 -13.91
CA LEU A 44 5.57 0.23 -13.89
C LEU A 44 5.41 -0.44 -15.26
N GLU A 45 5.55 0.32 -16.34
CA GLU A 45 5.43 -0.19 -17.70
C GLU A 45 6.70 -0.89 -18.20
N THR A 46 7.87 -0.44 -17.75
CA THR A 46 9.18 -0.82 -18.30
C THR A 46 10.00 -1.74 -17.40
N GLN A 47 9.68 -1.81 -16.11
CA GLN A 47 10.41 -2.63 -15.14
C GLN A 47 9.48 -3.57 -14.39
N ALA A 48 10.03 -4.66 -13.87
CA ALA A 48 9.34 -5.55 -12.96
C ALA A 48 9.51 -5.05 -11.52
N PHE A 49 8.42 -5.08 -10.76
CA PHE A 49 8.38 -4.76 -9.33
C PHE A 49 7.56 -5.82 -8.61
N ASP A 50 7.97 -6.15 -7.39
CA ASP A 50 7.20 -7.04 -6.52
C ASP A 50 6.08 -6.28 -5.82
N MET A 51 6.39 -5.04 -5.43
CA MET A 51 5.48 -4.15 -4.72
C MET A 51 5.60 -2.69 -5.17
N ALA A 52 4.55 -1.92 -4.94
CA ALA A 52 4.54 -0.48 -5.11
C ALA A 52 3.85 0.20 -3.92
N ILE A 53 4.43 1.30 -3.43
CA ILE A 53 3.82 2.21 -2.44
C ILE A 53 3.42 3.47 -3.18
N LEU A 54 2.13 3.80 -3.17
CA LEU A 54 1.55 4.81 -4.04
C LEU A 54 0.87 5.92 -3.23
N ASP A 55 1.38 7.15 -3.31
CA ASP A 55 0.61 8.32 -2.87
C ASP A 55 -0.67 8.50 -3.70
N ILE A 56 -1.74 8.95 -3.06
CA ILE A 56 -3.05 9.06 -3.71
C ILE A 56 -3.21 10.35 -4.50
N MET A 57 -2.87 11.50 -3.92
CA MET A 57 -3.32 12.80 -4.46
C MET A 57 -2.26 13.50 -5.31
N GLY A 58 -1.00 13.50 -4.89
CA GLY A 58 0.07 14.21 -5.62
C GLY A 58 0.47 13.54 -6.93
N VAL A 59 0.19 12.23 -7.05
CA VAL A 59 0.64 11.41 -8.17
C VAL A 59 -0.48 10.61 -8.84
N ARG A 60 -1.75 10.97 -8.65
CA ARG A 60 -2.91 10.23 -9.19
C ARG A 60 -2.86 8.73 -8.84
N GLY A 61 -2.68 8.41 -7.56
CA GLY A 61 -2.38 7.06 -7.08
C GLY A 61 -3.39 5.98 -7.49
N TYR A 62 -4.67 6.32 -7.61
CA TYR A 62 -5.68 5.36 -8.06
C TYR A 62 -5.47 4.93 -9.53
N GLU A 63 -5.02 5.82 -10.40
CA GLU A 63 -4.66 5.44 -11.78
C GLU A 63 -3.39 4.57 -11.80
N LEU A 64 -2.41 4.88 -10.94
CA LEU A 64 -1.21 4.04 -10.77
C LEU A 64 -1.54 2.66 -10.19
N LEU A 65 -2.54 2.58 -9.31
CA LEU A 65 -3.04 1.31 -8.75
C LEU A 65 -3.57 0.40 -9.87
N GLU A 66 -4.38 0.94 -10.78
CA GLU A 66 -4.90 0.18 -11.92
C GLU A 66 -3.76 -0.41 -12.78
N ILE A 67 -2.72 0.40 -13.05
CA ILE A 67 -1.53 -0.03 -13.80
C ILE A 67 -0.77 -1.11 -13.03
N ALA A 68 -0.52 -0.91 -11.74
CA ALA A 68 0.18 -1.85 -10.88
C ALA A 68 -0.53 -3.21 -10.83
N VAL A 69 -1.85 -3.20 -10.64
CA VAL A 69 -2.67 -4.42 -10.61
C VAL A 69 -2.67 -5.13 -11.96
N ALA A 70 -2.81 -4.40 -13.07
CA ALA A 70 -2.71 -4.97 -14.42
C ALA A 70 -1.34 -5.64 -14.67
N LYS A 71 -0.27 -5.09 -14.07
CA LYS A 71 1.09 -5.63 -14.10
C LYS A 71 1.36 -6.69 -13.03
N LYS A 72 0.37 -7.06 -12.22
CA LYS A 72 0.47 -7.99 -11.09
C LYS A 72 1.44 -7.56 -9.99
N VAL A 73 1.70 -6.25 -9.89
CA VAL A 73 2.48 -5.62 -8.83
C VAL A 73 1.60 -5.45 -7.60
N THR A 74 2.11 -5.80 -6.43
CA THR A 74 1.36 -5.66 -5.16
C THR A 74 1.36 -4.20 -4.72
N ALA A 75 0.21 -3.53 -4.76
CA ALA A 75 0.15 -2.11 -4.42
C ALA A 75 -0.29 -1.86 -2.97
N VAL A 76 0.36 -0.91 -2.30
CA VAL A 76 -0.04 -0.33 -1.02
C VAL A 76 -0.41 1.13 -1.30
N MET A 77 -1.64 1.50 -0.97
CA MET A 77 -2.05 2.91 -1.03
C MET A 77 -1.53 3.62 0.21
N PHE A 78 -0.90 4.77 0.03
CA PHE A 78 -0.25 5.53 1.09
C PHE A 78 -0.75 6.98 1.06
N THR A 79 -1.26 7.55 2.15
CA THR A 79 -1.80 8.93 2.08
C THR A 79 -1.87 9.66 3.42
N ALA A 80 -1.66 10.98 3.43
CA ALA A 80 -1.86 11.79 4.63
C ALA A 80 -3.30 12.29 4.79
N HIS A 81 -3.99 12.52 3.67
CA HIS A 81 -5.16 13.40 3.63
C HIS A 81 -6.45 12.68 3.19
N ALA A 82 -6.36 11.53 2.52
CA ALA A 82 -7.54 10.82 2.02
C ALA A 82 -8.05 9.72 2.98
N LEU A 83 -7.59 9.68 4.22
CA LEU A 83 -7.97 8.60 5.14
C LEU A 83 -9.45 8.69 5.53
N SER A 84 -10.27 7.90 4.85
CA SER A 84 -11.69 7.69 5.11
C SER A 84 -12.05 6.21 4.92
N PRO A 85 -13.07 5.68 5.61
CA PRO A 85 -13.55 4.32 5.35
C PRO A 85 -13.94 4.09 3.88
N GLU A 86 -14.46 5.12 3.21
CA GLU A 86 -14.86 5.06 1.80
C GLU A 86 -13.65 4.90 0.88
N ASP A 87 -12.54 5.61 1.14
CA ASP A 87 -11.28 5.47 0.40
C ASP A 87 -10.60 4.13 0.67
N THR A 88 -10.71 3.59 1.89
CA THR A 88 -10.28 2.23 2.20
C THR A 88 -11.04 1.21 1.35
N VAL A 89 -12.37 1.35 1.24
CA VAL A 89 -13.21 0.47 0.40
C VAL A 89 -12.87 0.64 -1.08
N LYS A 90 -12.66 1.86 -1.55
CA LYS A 90 -12.25 2.13 -2.93
C LYS A 90 -10.93 1.44 -3.27
N SER A 91 -9.95 1.52 -2.36
CA SER A 91 -8.64 0.92 -2.54
C SER A 91 -8.68 -0.60 -2.53
N PHE A 92 -9.50 -1.19 -1.64
CA PHE A 92 -9.79 -2.63 -1.65
C PHE A 92 -10.34 -3.08 -3.01
N ARG A 93 -11.40 -2.41 -3.49
CA ARG A 93 -12.04 -2.73 -4.77
C ARG A 93 -11.11 -2.54 -5.96
N GLY A 94 -10.19 -1.58 -5.87
CA GLY A 94 -9.15 -1.34 -6.87
C GLY A 94 -8.02 -2.37 -6.87
N GLY A 95 -8.01 -3.34 -5.95
CA GLY A 95 -7.02 -4.41 -5.88
C GLY A 95 -5.76 -4.06 -5.10
N ALA A 96 -5.78 -2.99 -4.31
CA ALA A 96 -4.69 -2.70 -3.38
C ALA A 96 -4.59 -3.82 -2.33
N ALA A 97 -3.37 -4.11 -1.89
CA ALA A 97 -3.16 -5.02 -0.77
C ALA A 97 -3.59 -4.36 0.54
N TYR A 98 -3.17 -3.10 0.74
CA TYR A 98 -3.31 -2.34 1.99
C TYR A 98 -3.61 -0.85 1.70
N TYR A 99 -4.21 -0.18 2.70
CA TYR A 99 -4.43 1.26 2.73
C TYR A 99 -3.82 1.86 4.01
N VAL A 100 -2.70 2.57 3.88
CA VAL A 100 -1.86 2.99 4.99
C VAL A 100 -1.81 4.52 5.07
N PRO A 101 -2.14 5.13 6.22
CA PRO A 101 -1.96 6.56 6.41
C PRO A 101 -0.48 6.93 6.61
N LYS A 102 -0.06 8.13 6.16
CA LYS A 102 1.34 8.58 6.29
C LYS A 102 1.82 8.71 7.74
N ASP A 103 0.91 8.84 8.72
CA ASP A 103 1.27 8.82 10.16
C ASP A 103 1.68 7.43 10.69
N LYS A 104 1.57 6.39 9.85
CA LYS A 104 2.02 5.01 10.09
C LYS A 104 3.20 4.60 9.21
N MET A 105 3.94 5.58 8.67
CA MET A 105 5.08 5.34 7.79
C MET A 105 6.17 4.48 8.44
N ASP A 106 6.39 4.66 9.74
CA ASP A 106 7.36 3.93 10.54
C ASP A 106 7.08 2.42 10.61
N GLU A 107 5.83 2.00 10.46
CA GLU A 107 5.40 0.60 10.43
C GLU A 107 5.48 -0.03 9.02
N MET A 108 5.92 0.72 8.01
CA MET A 108 5.96 0.26 6.61
C MET A 108 6.77 -1.03 6.41
N PRO A 109 7.95 -1.23 7.03
CA PRO A 109 8.71 -2.48 6.88
C PRO A 109 7.95 -3.72 7.35
N GLU A 110 7.24 -3.61 8.47
CA GLU A 110 6.40 -4.66 9.05
C GLU A 110 5.18 -4.92 8.16
N ILE A 111 4.52 -3.86 7.67
CA ILE A 111 3.37 -3.94 6.78
C ILE A 111 3.73 -4.71 5.50
N LEU A 112 4.80 -4.32 4.81
CA LEU A 112 5.25 -4.99 3.59
C LEU A 112 5.64 -6.44 3.86
N SER A 113 6.29 -6.71 5.00
CA SER A 113 6.62 -8.07 5.42
C SER A 113 5.40 -8.94 5.63
N GLY A 114 4.35 -8.42 6.29
CA GLY A 114 3.10 -9.13 6.52
C GLY A 114 2.34 -9.40 5.21
N ILE A 115 2.35 -8.45 4.27
CA ILE A 115 1.76 -8.65 2.94
C ILE A 115 2.44 -9.79 2.19
N LEU A 116 3.77 -9.81 2.16
CA LEU A 116 4.55 -10.86 1.51
C LEU A 116 4.27 -12.23 2.13
N GLU A 117 4.28 -12.32 3.46
CA GLU A 117 4.00 -13.56 4.18
C GLU A 117 2.57 -14.07 3.90
N ALA A 118 1.58 -13.18 3.87
CA ALA A 118 0.20 -13.54 3.52
C ALA A 118 0.14 -14.12 2.09
N LYS A 119 0.82 -13.48 1.12
CA LYS A 119 0.86 -13.95 -0.27
C LYS A 119 1.58 -15.29 -0.42
N GLU A 120 2.72 -15.48 0.22
CA GLU A 120 3.46 -16.76 0.23
C GLU A 120 2.61 -17.92 0.77
N LYS A 121 1.79 -17.64 1.79
CA LYS A 121 0.89 -18.62 2.40
C LYS A 121 -0.45 -18.79 1.66
N GLY A 122 -0.65 -18.11 0.53
CA GLY A 122 -1.91 -18.11 -0.22
C GLY A 122 -3.09 -17.51 0.55
N ARG A 123 -2.82 -16.66 1.55
CA ARG A 123 -3.83 -15.99 2.37
C ARG A 123 -4.22 -14.66 1.73
N ASN A 124 -5.44 -14.20 2.04
CA ASN A 124 -5.89 -12.88 1.65
C ASN A 124 -5.13 -11.81 2.46
N THR A 125 -4.61 -10.77 1.82
CA THR A 125 -3.88 -9.69 2.50
C THR A 125 -4.80 -8.87 3.40
N TRP A 126 -6.10 -8.79 3.08
CA TRP A 126 -7.06 -7.96 3.79
C TRP A 126 -7.46 -8.49 5.17
N THR A 127 -7.35 -9.81 5.42
CA THR A 127 -7.54 -10.31 6.79
C THR A 127 -6.44 -9.78 7.70
N SER A 128 -5.19 -9.81 7.24
CA SER A 128 -4.06 -9.24 8.00
C SER A 128 -4.17 -7.71 8.10
N PHE A 129 -4.67 -7.06 7.05
CA PHE A 129 -4.95 -5.62 7.09
C PHE A 129 -5.96 -5.28 8.18
N PHE A 130 -7.06 -6.02 8.31
CA PHE A 130 -8.03 -5.74 9.36
C PHE A 130 -7.44 -5.90 10.75
N ASP A 131 -6.66 -6.95 10.99
CA ASP A 131 -6.05 -7.17 12.30
C ASP A 131 -5.11 -6.01 12.69
N TRP A 132 -4.34 -5.50 11.72
CA TRP A 132 -3.49 -4.32 11.89
C TRP A 132 -4.30 -3.01 12.02
N ALA A 133 -5.27 -2.80 11.14
CA ALA A 133 -6.03 -1.56 11.01
C ALA A 133 -7.05 -1.38 12.14
N ASP A 134 -7.55 -2.45 12.76
CA ASP A 134 -8.70 -2.37 13.66
C ASP A 134 -8.46 -1.42 14.82
N ALA A 135 -7.30 -1.49 15.45
CA ALA A 135 -6.95 -0.62 16.58
C ALA A 135 -6.89 0.85 16.15
N TYR A 136 -6.27 1.14 15.01
CA TYR A 136 -6.11 2.51 14.52
C TYR A 136 -7.43 3.09 13.98
N TYR A 137 -8.15 2.35 13.14
CA TYR A 137 -9.38 2.82 12.50
C TYR A 137 -10.56 2.88 13.49
N SER A 138 -10.62 1.99 14.48
CA SER A 138 -11.65 2.07 15.52
C SER A 138 -11.52 3.33 16.36
N VAL A 139 -10.28 3.73 16.70
CA VAL A 139 -10.02 4.97 17.43
C VAL A 139 -10.35 6.19 16.57
N LYS A 140 -9.99 6.17 15.28
CA LYS A 140 -10.12 7.34 14.40
C LYS A 140 -11.52 7.55 13.83
N PHE A 141 -12.27 6.48 13.55
CA PHE A 141 -13.55 6.54 12.84
C PHE A 141 -14.73 5.93 13.61
N GLY A 142 -14.46 5.18 14.68
CA GLY A 142 -15.49 4.58 15.54
C GLY A 142 -16.53 3.78 14.74
N PRO A 143 -17.84 4.08 14.89
CA PRO A 143 -18.91 3.32 14.23
C PRO A 143 -18.82 3.26 12.69
N ARG A 144 -18.30 4.31 12.04
CA ARG A 144 -18.16 4.34 10.56
C ARG A 144 -17.18 3.27 10.06
N TRP A 145 -16.15 2.95 10.84
CA TRP A 145 -15.23 1.86 10.51
C TRP A 145 -15.92 0.50 10.63
N LEU A 146 -16.76 0.29 11.64
CA LEU A 146 -17.47 -0.98 11.83
C LEU A 146 -18.39 -1.29 10.64
N GLU A 147 -19.09 -0.28 10.12
CA GLU A 147 -19.95 -0.42 8.93
C GLU A 147 -19.14 -0.78 7.69
N ALA A 148 -18.06 -0.04 7.40
CA ALA A 148 -17.18 -0.33 6.26
C ALA A 148 -16.50 -1.70 6.38
N LYS A 149 -16.03 -2.06 7.57
CA LYS A 149 -15.42 -3.36 7.86
C LYS A 149 -16.39 -4.51 7.57
N LYS A 150 -17.67 -4.36 7.97
CA LYS A 150 -18.69 -5.36 7.68
C LYS A 150 -18.90 -5.53 6.18
N GLU A 151 -19.00 -4.43 5.44
CA GLU A 151 -19.12 -4.45 3.98
C GLU A 151 -17.93 -5.17 3.32
N LEU A 152 -16.72 -4.88 3.77
CA LEU A 152 -15.51 -5.50 3.23
C LEU A 152 -15.44 -7.00 3.55
N GLN A 153 -15.79 -7.40 4.77
CA GLN A 153 -15.82 -8.80 5.20
C GLN A 153 -16.82 -9.64 4.41
N GLU A 154 -17.98 -9.07 4.03
CA GLU A 154 -18.96 -9.75 3.19
C GLU A 154 -18.41 -10.05 1.78
N LYS A 155 -17.55 -9.18 1.25
CA LYS A 155 -16.94 -9.34 -0.08
C LYS A 155 -15.72 -10.25 -0.12
N LEU A 156 -15.18 -10.61 1.04
CA LEU A 156 -14.03 -11.51 1.18
C LEU A 156 -14.43 -12.99 1.34
N LYS A 157 -15.73 -13.28 1.46
CA LYS A 157 -16.30 -14.63 1.43
C LYS A 157 -16.53 -15.09 -0.01
#